data_AF-A0A9E3FDQ9-F1
#
_entry.id   AF-A0A9E3FDQ9-F1
#
_cell.length_a   1.000
_cell.length_b   1.000
_cell.length_c   1.000
_cell.angle_alpha   90.00
_cell.angle_beta   90.00
_cell.angle_gamma   90.00
#
_symmetry.space_group_name_H-M   'P 1'
#
loop_
_entity.id
_entity.type
_entity.pdbx_description
1 polymer ?
#
loop_
_entity_poly.entity_id
_entity_poly.type
_entity_poly.pdbx_seq_one_letter_code
_entity_poly.pdbx_strand_id
1 'polypeptide(L)'
;MRDEHIKKLLEEAPLSSLGKAELAAVRAHAEVCEDCRRAVAAAQLSSLMLKTRAAETFEPSPFFQTRVLAALRERRAAEEGWTLARLWKSAGLLVSSLAATTVALAVFTFVAPSDETNAQQLASSNAYTAESVILDDGGEEQMTYDQVLTSLYGAEDEAAR
;
A
#
# COMPACT_ATOMS: atom_id res chain seq x y z
N MET A 1 2.42 -39.86 -25.01
CA MET A 1 2.87 -38.78 -24.09
C MET A 1 4.28 -39.14 -23.68
N ARG A 2 5.25 -38.26 -23.97
CA ARG A 2 6.62 -38.41 -23.44
C ARG A 2 6.53 -38.27 -21.93
N ASP A 3 7.00 -39.27 -21.21
CA ASP A 3 7.33 -39.49 -19.78
C ASP A 3 7.15 -38.39 -18.70
N GLU A 4 6.40 -37.30 -18.92
CA GLU A 4 5.82 -36.54 -17.82
C GLU A 4 4.69 -37.40 -17.24
N HIS A 5 5.08 -38.12 -16.18
CA HIS A 5 4.22 -38.96 -15.39
C HIS A 5 2.97 -38.18 -15.00
N ILE A 6 1.78 -38.77 -15.17
CA ILE A 6 0.47 -38.17 -14.82
C ILE A 6 0.45 -37.61 -13.39
N LYS A 7 1.32 -38.11 -12.52
CA LYS A 7 1.57 -37.59 -11.17
C LYS A 7 1.80 -36.06 -11.17
N LYS A 8 2.66 -35.54 -12.05
CA LYS A 8 2.95 -34.10 -12.13
C LYS A 8 1.72 -33.29 -12.54
N LEU A 9 0.97 -33.79 -13.53
CA LEU A 9 -0.28 -33.18 -13.97
C LEU A 9 -1.34 -33.16 -12.84
N LEU A 10 -1.41 -34.22 -12.04
CA LEU A 10 -2.34 -34.34 -10.91
C LEU A 10 -1.93 -33.51 -9.68
N GLU A 11 -0.64 -33.19 -9.53
CA GLU A 11 -0.14 -32.31 -8.48
C GLU A 11 -0.43 -30.83 -8.79
N GLU A 12 -0.29 -30.44 -10.05
CA GLU A 12 -0.54 -29.06 -10.50
C GLU A 12 -2.03 -28.73 -10.66
N ALA A 13 -2.84 -29.71 -11.08
CA ALA A 13 -4.24 -29.50 -11.40
C ALA A 13 -5.15 -30.65 -10.91
N PRO A 14 -6.31 -30.34 -10.29
CA PRO A 14 -7.27 -31.36 -9.91
C PRO A 14 -7.89 -32.04 -11.15
N LEU A 15 -8.27 -33.32 -11.02
CA LEU A 15 -8.95 -34.07 -12.10
C LEU A 15 -10.18 -33.35 -12.67
N SER A 16 -10.86 -32.54 -11.87
CA SER A 16 -12.05 -31.79 -12.28
C SER A 16 -11.77 -30.60 -13.20
N SER A 17 -10.52 -30.11 -13.27
CA SER A 17 -10.15 -28.99 -14.15
C SER A 17 -9.61 -29.43 -15.51
N LEU A 18 -9.39 -30.73 -15.72
CA LEU A 18 -8.88 -31.29 -16.97
C LEU A 18 -9.97 -31.37 -18.05
N GLY A 19 -9.57 -31.14 -19.30
CA GLY A 19 -10.46 -31.27 -20.45
C GLY A 19 -10.87 -32.73 -20.71
N LYS A 20 -11.97 -32.94 -21.47
CA LYS A 20 -12.45 -34.29 -21.80
C LYS A 20 -11.41 -35.15 -22.54
N ALA A 21 -10.64 -34.54 -23.44
CA ALA A 21 -9.59 -35.23 -24.20
C ALA A 21 -8.40 -35.63 -23.30
N GLU A 22 -8.02 -34.77 -22.36
CA GLU A 22 -6.93 -35.04 -21.40
C GLU A 22 -7.33 -36.12 -20.41
N LEU A 23 -8.57 -36.11 -19.92
CA LEU A 23 -9.10 -37.17 -19.06
C LEU A 23 -9.12 -38.52 -19.79
N ALA A 24 -9.43 -38.55 -21.08
CA ALA A 24 -9.37 -39.78 -21.87
C ALA A 24 -7.92 -40.29 -22.00
N ALA A 25 -6.96 -39.40 -22.25
CA ALA A 25 -5.54 -39.75 -22.33
C ALA A 25 -4.99 -40.25 -20.98
N VAL A 26 -5.38 -39.61 -19.87
CA VAL A 26 -5.02 -40.00 -18.51
C VAL A 26 -5.55 -41.40 -18.18
N ARG A 27 -6.81 -41.69 -18.52
CA ARG A 27 -7.42 -43.01 -18.31
C ARG A 27 -6.75 -44.09 -19.15
N ALA A 28 -6.54 -43.82 -20.45
CA ALA A 28 -5.87 -44.77 -21.33
C ALA A 28 -4.44 -45.11 -20.85
N HIS A 29 -3.70 -44.12 -20.33
CA HIS A 29 -2.37 -44.38 -19.79
C HIS A 29 -2.42 -45.09 -18.43
N ALA A 30 -3.42 -44.82 -17.59
CA ALA A 30 -3.61 -45.50 -16.30
C ALA A 30 -3.97 -46.99 -16.45
N GLU A 31 -4.50 -47.42 -17.60
CA GLU A 31 -4.72 -48.84 -17.90
C GLU A 31 -3.41 -49.62 -18.12
N VAL A 32 -2.36 -48.93 -18.57
CA VAL A 32 -1.07 -49.54 -18.90
C VAL A 32 -0.04 -49.37 -17.77
N CYS A 33 -0.15 -48.30 -16.97
CA CYS A 33 0.81 -47.97 -15.92
C CYS A 33 0.18 -48.04 -14.51
N GLU A 34 0.61 -49.04 -13.73
CA GLU A 34 0.19 -49.28 -12.34
C GLU A 34 0.40 -48.07 -11.41
N ASP A 35 1.50 -47.36 -11.59
CA ASP A 35 1.81 -46.18 -10.78
C ASP A 35 0.87 -45.00 -11.07
N CYS A 36 0.56 -44.79 -12.35
CA CYS A 36 -0.42 -43.79 -12.76
C CYS A 36 -1.84 -44.18 -12.32
N ARG A 37 -2.17 -45.48 -12.35
CA ARG A 37 -3.45 -45.99 -11.84
C ARG A 37 -3.64 -45.68 -10.37
N ARG A 38 -2.61 -45.94 -9.55
CA ARG A 38 -2.62 -45.61 -8.12
C ARG A 38 -2.74 -44.11 -7.88
N ALA A 39 -2.02 -43.29 -8.66
CA ALA A 39 -2.10 -41.83 -8.55
C ALA A 39 -3.50 -41.29 -8.88
N VAL A 40 -4.12 -41.77 -9.97
CA VAL A 40 -5.49 -41.37 -10.35
C VAL A 40 -6.50 -41.80 -9.28
N ALA A 41 -6.38 -43.02 -8.76
CA ALA A 41 -7.26 -43.49 -7.68
C ALA A 41 -7.11 -42.64 -6.40
N ALA A 42 -5.88 -42.29 -6.01
CA ALA A 42 -5.63 -41.42 -4.87
C ALA A 42 -6.22 -40.01 -5.08
N ALA A 43 -6.06 -39.43 -6.27
CA ALA A 43 -6.62 -38.13 -6.61
C ALA A 43 -8.16 -38.12 -6.61
N GLN A 44 -8.80 -39.21 -7.06
CA GLN A 44 -10.25 -39.35 -6.97
C GLN A 44 -10.72 -39.44 -5.52
N LEU A 45 -10.05 -40.27 -4.71
CA LEU A 45 -10.38 -40.42 -3.30
C LEU A 45 -10.20 -39.11 -2.52
N SER A 46 -9.09 -38.40 -2.72
CA SER A 46 -8.85 -37.12 -2.07
C SER A 46 -9.90 -36.08 -2.49
N SER A 47 -10.27 -36.03 -3.76
CA SER A 47 -11.32 -35.13 -4.24
C SER A 47 -12.69 -35.42 -3.59
N LEU A 48 -13.00 -36.69 -3.35
CA LEU A 48 -14.23 -37.11 -2.69
C LEU A 48 -14.19 -36.73 -1.19
N MET A 49 -13.07 -36.95 -0.51
CA MET A 49 -12.90 -36.53 0.88
C MET A 49 -12.98 -35.02 1.05
N LEU A 50 -12.39 -34.25 0.13
CA LEU A 50 -12.50 -32.79 0.15
C LEU A 50 -13.94 -32.32 -0.11
N LYS A 51 -14.66 -32.95 -1.05
CA LYS A 51 -16.07 -32.61 -1.32
C LYS A 51 -16.98 -32.92 -0.13
N THR A 52 -16.76 -34.06 0.53
CA THR A 52 -17.55 -34.44 1.72
C THR A 52 -17.29 -33.49 2.88
N ARG A 53 -16.02 -33.11 3.14
CA ARG A 53 -15.69 -32.09 4.14
C ARG A 53 -16.19 -30.70 3.79
N ALA A 54 -16.13 -30.31 2.51
CA ALA A 54 -16.61 -29.00 2.07
C ALA A 54 -18.15 -28.90 2.16
N ALA A 55 -18.86 -30.01 2.09
CA ALA A 55 -20.31 -30.07 2.29
C ALA A 55 -20.72 -30.00 3.77
N GLU A 56 -19.80 -30.22 4.71
CA GLU A 56 -20.05 -30.02 6.13
C GLU A 56 -20.11 -28.51 6.42
N THR A 57 -21.29 -28.04 6.82
CA THR A 57 -21.44 -26.68 7.36
C THR A 57 -20.78 -26.63 8.74
N PHE A 58 -19.56 -26.09 8.78
CA PHE A 58 -18.84 -25.82 10.01
C PHE A 58 -19.22 -24.43 10.52
N GLU A 59 -19.77 -24.34 11.73
CA GLU A 59 -19.99 -23.07 12.40
C GLU A 59 -18.70 -22.67 13.14
N PRO A 60 -17.98 -21.63 12.69
CA PRO A 60 -16.75 -21.23 13.33
C PRO A 60 -17.02 -20.77 14.76
N SER A 61 -16.04 -20.98 15.66
CA SER A 61 -16.16 -20.50 17.04
C SER A 61 -16.45 -18.99 17.06
N PRO A 62 -17.21 -18.49 18.04
CA PRO A 62 -17.58 -17.07 18.11
C PRO A 62 -16.37 -16.12 18.19
N PHE A 63 -15.21 -16.62 18.61
CA PHE A 63 -13.95 -15.86 18.68
C PHE A 63 -13.05 -16.03 17.43
N PHE A 64 -13.50 -16.74 16.41
CA PHE A 64 -12.69 -16.98 15.21
C PHE A 64 -12.40 -15.67 14.48
N GLN A 65 -13.44 -14.87 14.24
CA GLN A 65 -13.32 -13.58 13.56
C GLN A 65 -12.36 -12.64 14.30
N THR A 66 -12.48 -12.55 15.62
CA THR A 66 -11.63 -11.67 16.43
C THR A 66 -10.17 -12.12 16.40
N ARG A 67 -9.91 -13.43 16.49
CA ARG A 67 -8.56 -14.00 16.38
C ARG A 67 -7.93 -13.77 15.01
N VAL A 68 -8.70 -13.95 13.94
CA VAL A 68 -8.23 -13.72 12.56
C VAL A 68 -7.89 -12.25 12.35
N LEU A 69 -8.77 -11.33 12.78
CA LEU A 69 -8.52 -9.89 12.66
C LEU A 69 -7.33 -9.45 13.52
N ALA A 70 -7.17 -9.98 14.72
CA ALA A 70 -6.00 -9.71 15.56
C ALA A 70 -4.70 -10.19 14.88
N ALA A 71 -4.67 -11.43 14.38
CA ALA A 71 -3.51 -11.97 13.68
C ALA A 71 -3.17 -11.18 12.40
N LEU A 72 -4.17 -10.68 11.68
CA LEU A 72 -3.96 -9.84 10.51
C LEU A 72 -3.32 -8.50 10.88
N ARG A 73 -3.77 -7.86 11.97
CA ARG A 73 -3.18 -6.61 12.46
C ARG A 73 -1.74 -6.81 12.92
N GLU A 74 -1.45 -7.90 13.63
CA GLU A 74 -0.09 -8.24 14.06
C GLU A 74 0.87 -8.39 12.87
N ARG A 75 0.42 -9.09 11.81
CA ARG A 75 1.24 -9.23 10.58
C ARG A 75 1.50 -7.89 9.90
N ARG A 76 0.47 -7.05 9.76
CA ARG A 76 0.62 -5.71 9.17
C ARG A 76 1.53 -4.82 10.00
N ALA A 77 1.37 -4.82 11.33
CA ALA A 77 2.23 -4.04 12.22
C ALA A 77 3.70 -4.50 12.16
N ALA A 78 3.94 -5.80 12.03
CA ALA A 78 5.29 -6.35 11.86
C ALA A 78 5.95 -5.91 10.54
N GLU A 79 5.17 -5.85 9.45
CA GLU A 79 5.64 -5.33 8.15
C GLU A 79 5.88 -3.81 8.19
N GLU A 80 4.97 -3.05 8.81
CA GLU A 80 5.07 -1.60 8.96
C GLU A 80 6.30 -1.18 9.79
N GLY A 81 6.64 -1.90 10.86
CA GLY A 81 7.81 -1.62 11.68
C GLY A 81 9.13 -1.64 10.89
N TRP A 82 9.25 -2.55 9.92
CA TRP A 82 10.42 -2.59 9.03
C TRP A 82 10.44 -1.40 8.05
N THR A 83 9.29 -0.95 7.57
CA THR A 83 9.18 0.22 6.67
C THR A 83 9.45 1.54 7.39
N LEU A 84 8.95 1.72 8.61
CA LEU A 84 9.17 2.92 9.43
C LEU A 84 10.65 3.08 9.78
N ALA A 85 11.34 2.00 10.15
CA ALA A 85 12.78 2.03 10.39
C ALA A 85 13.58 2.46 9.15
N ARG A 86 13.15 2.03 7.97
CA ARG A 86 13.77 2.38 6.69
C ARG A 86 13.51 3.84 6.30
N LEU A 87 12.29 4.33 6.54
CA LEU A 87 11.90 5.73 6.34
C LEU A 87 12.63 6.68 7.30
N TRP A 88 12.80 6.30 8.56
CA TRP A 88 13.57 7.06 9.54
C TRP A 88 15.04 7.17 9.15
N LYS A 89 15.62 6.13 8.54
CA LYS A 89 16.99 6.19 8.04
C LYS A 89 17.15 7.18 6.88
N SER A 90 16.16 7.31 5.99
CA SER A 90 16.14 8.36 4.96
C SER A 90 15.87 9.75 5.53
N ALA A 91 14.98 9.87 6.52
CA ALA A 91 14.67 11.15 7.16
C ALA A 91 15.85 11.70 7.97
N GLY A 92 16.66 10.82 8.58
CA GLY A 92 17.85 11.22 9.35
C GLY A 92 18.89 12.01 8.54
N LEU A 93 19.03 11.74 7.23
CA LEU A 93 19.91 12.50 6.35
C LEU A 93 19.42 13.94 6.14
N LEU A 94 18.10 14.12 6.01
CA LEU A 94 17.49 15.46 5.86
C LEU A 94 17.57 16.25 7.16
N VAL A 95 17.33 15.62 8.31
CA VAL A 95 17.46 16.26 9.62
C VAL A 95 18.93 16.62 9.91
N SER A 96 19.89 15.79 9.47
CA SER A 96 21.32 16.08 9.61
C SER A 96 21.77 17.29 8.78
N SER A 97 21.26 17.48 7.56
CA SER A 97 21.64 18.64 6.74
C SER A 97 21.05 19.93 7.32
N LEU A 98 19.81 19.87 7.82
CA LEU A 98 19.16 20.99 8.50
C LEU A 98 19.88 21.36 9.82
N ALA A 99 20.32 20.36 10.59
CA ALA A 99 21.12 20.58 11.78
C ALA A 99 22.49 21.20 11.44
N ALA A 100 23.14 20.75 10.36
CA ALA A 100 24.41 21.32 9.93
C ALA A 100 24.26 22.77 9.45
N THR A 101 23.20 23.12 8.71
CA THR A 101 22.96 24.50 8.26
C THR A 101 22.63 25.43 9.43
N THR A 102 21.84 24.98 10.40
CA THR A 102 21.53 25.77 11.61
C THR A 102 22.78 26.02 12.46
N VAL A 103 23.66 25.02 12.63
CA VAL A 103 24.94 25.20 13.32
C VAL A 103 25.87 26.13 12.53
N ALA A 104 25.94 26.00 11.20
CA ALA A 104 26.75 26.88 10.35
C ALA A 104 26.27 28.34 10.40
N LEU A 105 24.94 28.56 10.36
CA LEU A 105 24.34 29.88 10.53
C LEU A 105 24.64 30.47 11.90
N ALA A 106 24.52 29.67 12.98
CA ALA A 106 24.84 30.11 14.33
C ALA A 106 26.31 30.53 14.45
N VAL A 107 27.24 29.73 13.94
CA VAL A 107 28.67 30.06 13.92
C VAL A 107 28.91 31.34 13.10
N PHE A 108 28.27 31.47 11.94
CA PHE A 108 28.40 32.68 11.10
C PHE A 108 27.90 33.93 11.82
N THR A 109 26.79 33.84 12.55
CA THR A 109 26.23 34.98 13.32
C THR A 109 27.06 35.35 14.55
N PHE A 110 27.75 34.39 15.19
CA PHE A 110 28.47 34.66 16.44
C PHE A 110 29.99 34.88 16.26
N VAL A 111 30.57 34.49 15.12
CA VAL A 111 32.03 34.54 14.89
C VAL A 111 32.44 35.52 13.79
N ALA A 112 31.53 35.93 12.89
CA ALA A 112 31.85 36.96 11.90
C ALA A 112 31.84 38.35 12.55
N PRO A 113 32.92 39.16 12.44
CA PRO A 113 32.87 40.55 12.86
C PRO A 113 31.91 41.31 11.95
N SER A 114 30.93 41.97 12.55
CA SER A 114 30.09 42.95 11.87
C SER A 114 30.95 44.15 11.48
N ASP A 115 31.45 44.17 10.25
CA ASP A 115 31.82 45.44 9.61
C ASP A 115 30.52 46.24 9.45
N GLU A 116 30.23 47.09 10.44
CA GLU A 116 29.01 47.91 10.53
C GLU A 116 28.81 48.86 9.35
N THR A 117 29.76 48.94 8.42
CA THR A 117 29.73 49.87 7.28
C THR A 117 28.99 49.36 6.06
N ASN A 118 28.69 48.05 5.93
CA ASN A 118 27.99 47.51 4.74
C ASN A 118 26.54 47.07 4.99
N ALA A 119 26.14 46.83 6.25
CA ALA A 119 24.79 46.36 6.56
C ALA A 119 23.71 47.45 6.36
N GLN A 120 24.06 48.73 6.55
CA GLN A 120 23.11 49.84 6.43
C GLN A 120 22.71 50.13 4.97
N GLN A 121 23.51 49.73 3.99
CA GLN A 121 23.34 50.14 2.58
C GLN A 121 22.58 49.10 1.72
N LEU A 122 22.45 47.87 2.22
CA LEU A 122 21.61 46.82 1.62
C LEU A 122 20.20 46.74 2.24
N ALA A 123 20.03 47.22 3.49
CA ALA A 123 18.73 47.30 4.15
C ALA A 123 17.80 48.37 3.53
N SER A 124 18.34 49.33 2.79
CA SER A 124 17.55 50.40 2.16
C SER A 124 17.08 50.10 0.73
N SER A 125 17.48 48.99 0.11
CA SER A 125 17.14 48.71 -1.30
C SER A 125 16.10 47.60 -1.51
N ASN A 126 15.82 46.76 -0.50
CA ASN A 126 14.76 45.75 -0.57
C ASN A 126 14.18 45.45 0.81
N ALA A 127 13.50 46.43 1.41
CA ALA A 127 12.63 46.18 2.56
C ALA A 127 11.35 45.46 2.10
N TYR A 128 11.50 44.19 1.69
CA TYR A 128 10.44 43.21 1.71
C TYR A 128 10.64 42.42 3.01
N THR A 129 10.12 43.00 4.08
CA THR A 129 10.23 42.47 5.44
C THR A 129 9.03 41.58 5.75
N ALA A 130 9.21 40.58 6.60
CA ALA A 130 8.15 39.61 6.91
C ALA A 130 6.87 40.27 7.48
N GLU A 131 6.96 41.47 8.05
CA GLU A 131 5.76 42.22 8.44
C GLU A 131 4.92 42.70 7.24
N SER A 132 5.50 42.92 6.06
CA SER A 132 4.73 43.31 4.87
C SER A 132 3.90 42.16 4.33
N VAL A 133 4.32 40.90 4.46
CA VAL A 133 3.52 39.72 4.05
C VAL A 133 2.43 39.37 5.06
N ILE A 134 2.61 39.75 6.32
CA ILE A 134 1.62 39.49 7.39
C ILE A 134 0.57 40.60 7.46
N LEU A 135 0.92 41.82 7.05
CA LEU A 135 0.03 43.00 7.05
C LEU A 135 -0.43 43.43 5.64
N ASP A 136 0.06 42.80 4.58
CA ASP A 136 -0.58 42.86 3.25
C ASP A 136 -1.89 42.06 3.34
N ASP A 137 -2.87 42.70 3.97
CA ASP A 137 -4.29 42.47 3.73
C ASP A 137 -4.63 42.97 2.32
N GLY A 138 -3.93 42.38 1.35
CA GLY A 138 -4.07 42.59 -0.08
C GLY A 138 -5.32 41.88 -0.54
N GLY A 139 -6.48 42.39 -0.12
CA GLY A 139 -7.67 42.55 -0.95
C GLY A 139 -8.04 41.45 -1.93
N GLU A 140 -8.02 40.18 -1.51
CA GLU A 140 -8.82 39.16 -2.16
C GLU A 140 -9.97 38.82 -1.21
N GLU A 141 -11.16 39.31 -1.59
CA GLU A 141 -12.44 39.04 -0.95
C GLU A 141 -12.47 37.65 -0.31
N GLN A 142 -12.33 37.60 1.01
CA GLN A 142 -12.72 36.43 1.78
C GLN A 142 -14.22 36.27 1.58
N MET A 143 -14.59 35.53 0.54
CA MET A 143 -15.96 35.08 0.35
C MET A 143 -16.36 34.38 1.63
N THR A 144 -17.28 35.00 2.35
CA THR A 144 -17.81 34.45 3.58
C THR A 144 -18.39 33.06 3.29
N TYR A 145 -18.35 32.16 4.26
CA TYR A 145 -18.77 30.76 4.08
C TYR A 145 -20.17 30.63 3.43
N ASP A 146 -21.06 31.60 3.68
CA ASP A 146 -22.38 31.69 3.05
C ASP A 146 -22.33 31.92 1.53
N GLN A 147 -21.37 32.74 1.07
CA GLN A 147 -21.18 33.06 -0.35
C GLN A 147 -20.58 31.86 -1.12
N VAL A 148 -19.72 31.06 -0.46
CA VAL A 148 -19.18 29.80 -1.00
C VAL A 148 -20.27 28.73 -1.10
N LEU A 149 -21.14 28.63 -0.09
CA LEU A 149 -22.28 27.69 -0.13
C LEU A 149 -23.30 28.09 -1.20
N THR A 150 -23.52 29.39 -1.39
CA THR A 150 -24.43 29.89 -2.42
C THR A 150 -23.88 29.66 -3.84
N SER A 151 -22.57 29.74 -4.06
CA SER A 151 -22.00 29.44 -5.39
C SER A 151 -21.97 27.95 -5.71
N LEU A 152 -21.75 27.09 -4.72
CA LEU A 152 -21.73 25.63 -4.89
C LEU A 152 -23.12 25.05 -5.12
N TYR A 153 -24.14 25.56 -4.43
CA TYR A 153 -25.51 25.00 -4.50
C TYR A 153 -26.48 25.86 -5.33
N GLY A 154 -26.23 27.16 -5.50
CA GLY A 154 -27.07 28.03 -6.31
C GLY A 154 -26.86 27.88 -7.83
N ALA A 155 -25.70 27.35 -8.25
CA ALA A 155 -25.41 27.10 -9.66
C ALA A 155 -26.21 25.93 -10.27
N GLU A 156 -26.84 25.08 -9.45
CA GLU A 156 -27.63 23.94 -9.94
C GLU A 156 -29.07 24.32 -10.33
N ASP A 157 -29.58 25.47 -9.87
CA ASP A 157 -30.96 25.91 -10.16
C ASP A 157 -31.09 26.79 -11.42
N GLU A 158 -29.98 27.31 -11.98
CA GLU A 158 -30.01 28.18 -13.17
C GLU A 158 -29.72 27.45 -14.49
N ALA A 159 -29.24 26.20 -14.44
CA ALA A 159 -29.02 25.36 -15.63
C ALA A 159 -30.27 24.58 -16.09
N ALA A 160 -31.42 24.77 -15.42
CA ALA A 160 -32.67 24.07 -15.70
C ALA A 160 -33.85 25.01 -16.07
N ARG A 161 -33.57 26.13 -16.75
CA ARG A 161 -34.57 26.92 -17.48
C ARG A 161 -34.14 27.24 -18.89
#